data_AF-A0A6A6ECC1-F1
#
_entry.id   AF-A0A6A6ECC1-F1
#
_cell.length_a   1.000
_cell.length_b   1.000
_cell.length_c   1.000
_cell.angle_alpha   90.00
_cell.angle_beta   90.00
_cell.angle_gamma   90.00
#
_symmetry.space_group_name_H-M   'P 1'
#
loop_
_entity.id
_entity.type
_entity.pdbx_description
1 polymer ?
#
loop_
_entity_poly.entity_id
_entity_poly.type
_entity_poly.pdbx_seq_one_letter_code
_entity_poly.pdbx_strand_id
1 'polypeptide(L)'
;VALDKCFNIVGKQSGFRDSYLGNQLNNLNMLEAMIITTFPSSRRANRYFSIWEELTVIDWDSIEDHEEWKTKPDCGPVNEGLAPVFASGGAMYHANFEPYGDSIAAFDAPFTQIFRFYFDGRNGEPPTTYVSDFVTKVLPVYEREKPSGFKGAAGGIMYEELEYEGVKGKAAVILIGWDDRERHKGLKARSVFDEVMGLMWSTAMKVEMHYVPFQMRHRKEGGE
;
A
#
# COMPACT_ATOMS: atom_id res chain seq x y z
N VAL A 1 19.35 12.18 0.04
CA VAL A 1 20.12 12.90 -1.01
C VAL A 1 19.89 12.32 -2.41
N ALA A 2 20.17 11.04 -2.69
CA ALA A 2 19.85 10.45 -4.01
C ALA A 2 18.33 10.31 -4.23
N LEU A 3 17.63 9.72 -3.25
CA LEU A 3 16.17 9.51 -3.30
C LEU A 3 15.37 10.81 -3.46
N ASP A 4 15.64 11.82 -2.63
CA ASP A 4 14.93 13.10 -2.68
C ASP A 4 15.11 13.78 -4.05
N LYS A 5 16.29 13.64 -4.66
CA LYS A 5 16.54 14.14 -6.01
C LYS A 5 15.70 13.41 -7.05
N CYS A 6 15.56 12.08 -6.95
CA CYS A 6 14.70 11.29 -7.82
C CYS A 6 13.23 11.72 -7.69
N PHE A 7 12.70 11.79 -6.47
CA PHE A 7 11.31 12.23 -6.24
C PHE A 7 11.07 13.67 -6.71
N ASN A 8 12.06 14.56 -6.60
CA ASN A 8 11.95 15.92 -7.14
C ASN A 8 11.96 16.00 -8.68
N ILE A 9 12.56 15.04 -9.38
CA ILE A 9 12.51 14.97 -10.84
C ILE A 9 11.15 14.44 -11.29
N VAL A 10 10.68 13.36 -10.66
CA VAL A 10 9.34 12.79 -10.91
C VAL A 10 8.25 13.81 -10.56
N GLY A 11 8.43 14.56 -9.47
CA GLY A 11 7.48 15.57 -8.99
C GLY A 11 7.20 16.73 -9.96
N LYS A 12 8.06 16.91 -10.97
CA LYS A 12 7.91 17.95 -11.99
C LYS A 12 7.15 17.48 -13.23
N GLN A 13 6.81 16.20 -13.32
CA GLN A 13 6.16 15.65 -14.50
C GLN A 13 4.69 16.07 -14.58
N SER A 14 4.15 16.09 -15.80
CA SER A 14 2.71 16.17 -16.00
C SER A 14 2.05 14.92 -15.42
N GLY A 15 0.83 15.05 -14.91
CA GLY A 15 0.11 13.93 -14.31
C GLY A 15 0.55 13.56 -12.89
N PHE A 16 1.80 13.83 -12.48
CA PHE A 16 2.25 13.52 -11.12
C PHE A 16 1.47 14.33 -10.07
N ARG A 17 1.07 13.66 -8.98
CA ARG A 17 0.40 14.28 -7.83
C ARG A 17 1.24 14.21 -6.57
N ASP A 18 1.55 13.01 -6.10
CA ASP A 18 2.35 12.79 -4.90
C ASP A 18 3.14 11.47 -4.91
N SER A 19 4.01 11.33 -3.92
CA SER A 19 4.81 10.12 -3.75
C SER A 19 5.08 9.81 -2.28
N TYR A 20 5.08 8.53 -1.98
CA TYR A 20 5.31 7.98 -0.64
C TYR A 20 6.36 6.90 -0.68
N LEU A 21 7.17 6.81 0.37
CA LEU A 21 8.08 5.70 0.60
C LEU A 21 7.80 5.12 1.98
N GLY A 22 7.60 3.81 2.06
CA GLY A 22 7.35 3.11 3.31
C GLY A 22 8.12 1.79 3.35
N ASN A 23 8.42 1.36 4.57
CA ASN A 23 9.07 0.08 4.82
C ASN A 23 8.04 -0.90 5.39
N GLN A 24 7.89 -2.06 4.77
CA GLN A 24 7.00 -3.08 5.28
C GLN A 24 7.45 -3.57 6.66
N LEU A 25 6.53 -3.53 7.61
CA LEU A 25 6.76 -4.04 8.96
C LEU A 25 6.45 -5.53 9.02
N ASN A 26 7.41 -6.36 8.60
CA ASN A 26 7.33 -7.81 8.77
C ASN A 26 7.54 -8.17 10.26
N ASN A 27 6.53 -8.81 10.87
CA ASN A 27 6.44 -9.27 12.27
C ASN A 27 6.00 -8.25 13.33
N LEU A 28 5.02 -8.65 14.16
CA LEU A 28 4.58 -7.96 15.38
C LEU A 28 5.71 -7.86 16.43
N ASN A 29 6.61 -8.85 16.47
CA ASN A 29 7.67 -8.94 17.49
C ASN A 29 8.91 -8.06 17.19
N MET A 30 9.03 -7.50 15.99
CA MET A 30 10.24 -6.76 15.59
C MET A 30 10.27 -5.31 16.11
N LEU A 31 9.10 -4.72 16.40
CA LEU A 31 9.03 -3.37 16.95
C LEU A 31 9.41 -3.35 18.45
N GLU A 32 9.13 -4.43 19.19
CA GLU A 32 9.66 -4.64 20.54
C GLU A 32 11.19 -4.62 20.53
N ALA A 33 11.83 -5.22 19.50
CA ALA A 33 13.27 -5.17 19.33
C ALA A 33 13.79 -3.75 19.00
N MET A 34 13.05 -2.95 18.21
CA MET A 34 13.41 -1.54 17.93
C MET A 34 13.29 -0.63 19.16
N ILE A 35 12.26 -0.83 19.99
CA ILE A 35 12.11 -0.10 21.27
C ILE A 35 13.27 -0.44 22.21
N ILE A 36 13.72 -1.70 22.23
CA ILE A 36 14.88 -2.14 23.04
C ILE A 36 16.19 -1.51 22.53
N THR A 37 16.38 -1.32 21.22
CA THR A 37 17.62 -0.71 20.68
C THR A 37 17.73 0.80 20.89
N THR A 38 16.65 1.48 21.30
CA THR A 38 16.66 2.94 21.56
C THR A 38 17.09 3.28 23.00
N PHE A 39 17.31 2.26 23.85
CA PHE A 39 17.91 2.42 25.19
C PHE A 39 19.21 1.62 25.30
N PRO A 40 20.39 2.26 25.40
CA PRO A 40 21.65 1.55 25.39
C PRO A 40 21.95 0.99 26.79
N SER A 41 21.80 -0.32 26.97
CA SER A 41 22.62 -1.03 27.97
C SER A 41 22.92 -2.48 27.58
N SER A 42 23.93 -2.58 26.72
CA SER A 42 24.95 -3.63 26.74
C SER A 42 24.66 -5.02 26.12
N ARG A 43 25.64 -5.41 25.29
CA ARG A 43 26.12 -6.75 24.91
C ARG A 43 25.53 -7.41 23.65
N ARG A 44 26.45 -7.53 22.68
CA ARG A 44 26.54 -8.45 21.52
C ARG A 44 25.50 -9.57 21.49
N ALA A 45 24.62 -9.55 20.47
CA ALA A 45 24.17 -10.75 19.78
C ALA A 45 23.54 -10.38 18.42
N ASN A 46 23.91 -11.16 17.40
CA ASN A 46 23.23 -11.42 16.13
C ASN A 46 23.16 -10.29 15.08
N ARG A 47 23.86 -10.54 13.95
CA ARG A 47 23.52 -9.93 12.65
C ARG A 47 22.15 -10.48 12.23
N TYR A 48 21.09 -9.75 12.53
CA TYR A 48 19.77 -9.99 11.95
C TYR A 48 19.74 -9.36 10.55
N PHE A 49 19.59 -10.19 9.52
CA PHE A 49 19.21 -9.72 8.20
C PHE A 49 17.69 -9.52 8.21
N SER A 50 17.25 -8.27 8.32
CA SER A 50 15.88 -7.87 8.05
C SER A 50 15.73 -7.71 6.53
N ILE A 51 14.93 -8.57 5.89
CA ILE A 51 14.47 -8.34 4.52
C ILE A 51 13.36 -7.29 4.64
N TRP A 52 13.71 -6.04 4.35
CA TRP A 52 12.75 -4.97 4.19
C TRP A 52 12.19 -5.08 2.78
N GLU A 53 10.89 -5.30 2.65
CA GLU A 53 10.20 -5.01 1.39
C GLU A 53 9.89 -3.51 1.43
N GLU A 54 10.66 -2.74 0.67
CA GLU A 54 10.46 -1.30 0.53
C GLU A 54 9.35 -1.07 -0.50
N LEU A 55 8.34 -0.28 -0.13
CA LEU A 55 7.20 0.05 -0.98
C LEU A 55 7.24 1.54 -1.31
N THR A 56 7.27 1.86 -2.59
CA THR A 56 7.08 3.21 -3.08
C THR A 56 5.72 3.32 -3.77
N VAL A 57 4.99 4.36 -3.44
CA VAL A 57 3.75 4.74 -4.13
C VAL A 57 4.02 6.04 -4.86
N ILE A 58 3.61 6.11 -6.12
CA ILE A 58 3.67 7.32 -6.94
C ILE A 58 2.29 7.51 -7.53
N ASP A 59 1.63 8.60 -7.17
CA ASP A 59 0.30 8.92 -7.65
C ASP A 59 0.36 9.73 -8.94
N TRP A 60 -0.43 9.29 -9.91
CA TRP A 60 -0.55 9.87 -11.24
C TRP A 60 -2.03 10.14 -11.54
N ASP A 61 -2.30 11.22 -12.26
CA ASP A 61 -3.62 11.55 -12.79
C ASP A 61 -4.21 10.40 -13.62
N SER A 62 -3.36 9.68 -14.34
CA SER A 62 -3.72 8.52 -15.16
C SER A 62 -2.54 7.56 -15.36
N ILE A 63 -2.84 6.33 -15.78
CA ILE A 63 -1.79 5.38 -16.20
C ILE A 63 -1.06 5.90 -17.45
N GLU A 64 -1.77 6.60 -18.33
CA GLU A 64 -1.21 7.20 -19.54
C GLU A 64 -0.13 8.25 -19.23
N ASP A 65 -0.33 9.07 -18.19
CA ASP A 65 0.68 10.05 -17.75
C ASP A 65 1.97 9.37 -17.26
N HIS A 66 1.82 8.27 -16.52
CA HIS A 66 2.96 7.47 -16.09
C HIS A 66 3.68 6.80 -17.27
N GLU A 67 2.92 6.24 -18.22
CA GLU A 67 3.48 5.68 -19.46
C GLU A 67 4.24 6.74 -20.27
N GLU A 68 3.70 7.97 -20.37
CA GLU A 68 4.39 9.07 -21.03
C GLU A 68 5.70 9.42 -20.30
N TRP A 69 5.68 9.49 -18.97
CA TRP A 69 6.88 9.73 -18.16
C TRP A 69 7.99 8.71 -18.46
N LYS A 70 7.65 7.42 -18.62
CA LYS A 70 8.64 6.38 -18.92
C LYS A 70 9.38 6.60 -20.24
N THR A 71 8.84 7.41 -21.15
CA THR A 71 9.50 7.77 -22.42
C THR A 71 10.51 8.91 -22.28
N LYS A 72 10.51 9.64 -21.17
CA LYS A 72 11.35 10.83 -20.98
C LYS A 72 12.81 10.44 -20.69
N PRO A 73 13.81 11.21 -21.18
CA PRO A 73 15.23 10.93 -20.94
C PRO A 73 15.62 10.82 -19.47
N ASP A 74 14.93 11.55 -18.60
CA ASP A 74 15.20 11.59 -17.16
C ASP A 74 14.72 10.33 -16.41
N CYS A 75 13.85 9.50 -17.01
CA CYS A 75 13.32 8.30 -16.36
C CYS A 75 14.41 7.26 -16.06
N GLY A 76 15.36 7.06 -16.98
CA GLY A 76 16.48 6.13 -16.79
C GLY A 76 17.34 6.49 -15.57
N PRO A 77 17.89 7.73 -15.50
CA PRO A 77 18.64 8.21 -14.33
C PRO A 77 17.84 8.17 -13.02
N VAL A 78 16.53 8.41 -13.06
CA VAL A 78 15.66 8.27 -11.88
C VAL A 78 15.59 6.81 -11.42
N ASN A 79 15.35 5.88 -12.34
CA ASN A 79 15.28 4.45 -12.03
C ASN A 79 16.62 3.92 -11.49
N GLU A 80 17.75 4.37 -12.03
CA GLU A 80 19.08 4.04 -11.51
C GLU A 80 19.30 4.59 -10.09
N GLY A 81 18.78 5.78 -9.79
CA GLY A 81 18.85 6.36 -8.46
C GLY A 81 17.93 5.68 -7.44
N LEU A 82 16.82 5.09 -7.89
CA LEU A 82 15.90 4.31 -7.08
C LEU A 82 16.32 2.85 -6.92
N ALA A 83 17.05 2.27 -7.88
CA ALA A 83 17.43 0.85 -7.86
C ALA A 83 18.08 0.35 -6.55
N PRO A 84 18.93 1.13 -5.84
CA PRO A 84 19.54 0.69 -4.59
C PRO A 84 18.55 0.45 -3.44
N VAL A 85 17.37 1.08 -3.49
CA VAL A 85 16.25 0.89 -2.54
C VAL A 85 15.64 -0.50 -2.78
N PHE A 86 15.41 -0.84 -4.05
CA PHE A 86 14.80 -2.11 -4.46
C PHE A 86 15.83 -3.20 -4.73
N ALA A 87 16.78 -3.40 -3.80
CA ALA A 87 17.96 -4.25 -3.98
C ALA A 87 17.67 -5.72 -4.35
N SER A 88 16.44 -6.22 -4.14
CA SER A 88 16.00 -7.58 -4.48
C SER A 88 15.26 -7.69 -5.83
N GLY A 89 15.21 -6.62 -6.63
CA GLY A 89 14.33 -6.53 -7.78
C GLY A 89 12.94 -6.07 -7.34
N GLY A 90 12.61 -4.82 -7.65
CA GLY A 90 11.27 -4.28 -7.42
C GLY A 90 10.30 -4.74 -8.50
N ALA A 91 9.05 -4.96 -8.12
CA ALA A 91 7.94 -5.06 -9.06
C ALA A 91 7.12 -3.77 -9.00
N MET A 92 6.58 -3.36 -10.14
CA MET A 92 5.73 -2.18 -10.26
C MET A 92 4.33 -2.64 -10.64
N TYR A 93 3.35 -2.14 -9.89
CA TYR A 93 1.94 -2.46 -10.09
C TYR A 93 1.13 -1.17 -10.13
N HIS A 94 0.09 -1.15 -10.95
CA HIS A 94 -0.84 -0.03 -11.05
C HIS A 94 -2.22 -0.45 -10.55
N ALA A 95 -2.94 0.46 -9.92
CA ALA A 95 -4.33 0.27 -9.56
C ALA A 95 -5.03 1.64 -9.54
N ASN A 96 -6.29 1.67 -10.00
CA ASN A 96 -7.15 2.83 -9.79
C ASN A 96 -7.93 2.62 -8.49
N PHE A 97 -7.81 3.56 -7.58
CA PHE A 97 -8.44 3.47 -6.26
C PHE A 97 -9.78 4.20 -6.22
N GLU A 98 -10.77 3.55 -5.63
CA GLU A 98 -12.09 4.09 -5.35
C GLU A 98 -12.44 3.93 -3.86
N PRO A 99 -12.89 5.00 -3.17
CA PRO A 99 -12.84 6.39 -3.60
C PRO A 99 -11.39 6.91 -3.66
N TYR A 100 -11.07 7.74 -4.67
CA TYR A 100 -9.71 8.27 -4.82
C TYR A 100 -9.28 9.14 -3.62
N GLY A 101 -10.13 10.06 -3.14
CA GLY A 101 -9.77 10.92 -2.00
C GLY A 101 -9.42 10.13 -0.72
N ASP A 102 -10.06 8.97 -0.54
CA ASP A 102 -9.82 8.08 0.59
C ASP A 102 -8.52 7.27 0.45
N SER A 103 -8.00 7.07 -0.78
CA SER A 103 -6.70 6.44 -0.98
C SER A 103 -5.58 7.36 -0.48
N ILE A 104 -5.69 8.67 -0.77
CA ILE A 104 -4.76 9.69 -0.26
C ILE A 104 -4.83 9.76 1.26
N ALA A 105 -6.03 9.78 1.85
CA ALA A 105 -6.20 9.74 3.30
C ALA A 105 -5.61 8.45 3.92
N ALA A 106 -5.67 7.32 3.20
CA ALA A 106 -5.07 6.07 3.65
C ALA A 106 -3.53 6.11 3.60
N PHE A 107 -2.93 6.73 2.59
CA PHE A 107 -1.47 6.89 2.47
C PHE A 107 -0.89 7.97 3.40
N ASP A 108 -1.64 9.04 3.66
CA ASP A 108 -1.27 10.09 4.63
C ASP A 108 -1.41 9.63 6.10
N ALA A 109 -2.05 8.48 6.32
CA ALA A 109 -2.19 7.93 7.67
C ALA A 109 -0.83 7.47 8.23
N PRO A 110 -0.61 7.58 9.56
CA PRO A 110 0.61 7.06 10.20
C PRO A 110 0.90 5.59 9.90
N PHE A 111 -0.14 4.78 9.69
CA PHE A 111 -0.03 3.40 9.24
C PHE A 111 -1.07 3.10 8.16
N THR A 112 -0.63 2.57 7.03
CA THR A 112 -1.52 2.03 6.00
C THR A 112 -1.48 0.51 6.07
N GLN A 113 -2.66 -0.09 6.17
CA GLN A 113 -2.85 -1.51 5.99
C GLN A 113 -3.19 -1.77 4.52
N ILE A 114 -2.42 -2.64 3.89
CA ILE A 114 -2.59 -3.00 2.48
C ILE A 114 -2.97 -4.48 2.42
N PHE A 115 -4.12 -4.77 1.83
CA PHE A 115 -4.53 -6.13 1.52
C PHE A 115 -4.43 -6.35 0.02
N ARG A 116 -3.86 -7.47 -0.40
CA ARG A 116 -3.91 -7.95 -1.77
C ARG A 116 -4.67 -9.27 -1.79
N PHE A 117 -5.69 -9.34 -2.64
CA PHE A 117 -6.55 -10.49 -2.78
C PHE A 117 -6.30 -11.15 -4.12
N TYR A 118 -6.09 -12.45 -4.10
CA TYR A 118 -5.84 -13.27 -5.28
C TYR A 118 -7.01 -14.23 -5.46
N PHE A 119 -7.41 -14.43 -6.72
CA PHE A 119 -8.63 -15.13 -7.07
C PHE A 119 -8.32 -16.33 -7.98
N ASP A 120 -9.13 -17.39 -7.91
CA ASP A 120 -9.09 -18.56 -8.82
C ASP A 120 -10.23 -18.54 -9.84
N GLY A 121 -10.86 -17.38 -10.06
CA GLY A 121 -11.92 -17.21 -11.04
C GLY A 121 -11.50 -17.62 -12.46
N ARG A 122 -12.40 -17.54 -13.44
CA ARG A 122 -12.04 -17.79 -14.86
C ARG A 122 -10.84 -16.89 -15.23
N ASN A 123 -9.66 -17.51 -15.35
CA ASN A 123 -8.36 -16.89 -15.63
C ASN A 123 -7.72 -16.07 -14.48
N GLY A 124 -8.10 -16.32 -13.23
CA GLY A 124 -7.48 -15.65 -12.06
C GLY A 124 -7.93 -14.19 -11.88
N GLU A 125 -9.10 -13.83 -12.41
CA GLU A 125 -9.63 -12.47 -12.35
C GLU A 125 -10.50 -12.24 -11.10
N PRO A 126 -10.41 -11.07 -10.45
CA PRO A 126 -11.33 -10.66 -9.39
C PRO A 126 -12.78 -10.57 -9.89
N PRO A 127 -13.79 -10.76 -9.02
CA PRO A 127 -15.17 -10.43 -9.37
C PRO A 127 -15.28 -8.98 -9.87
N THR A 128 -16.01 -8.75 -10.96
CA THR A 128 -16.14 -7.39 -11.53
C THR A 128 -16.79 -6.40 -10.57
N THR A 129 -17.55 -6.89 -9.60
CA THR A 129 -18.17 -6.07 -8.55
C THR A 129 -17.31 -5.91 -7.32
N TYR A 130 -16.11 -6.50 -7.23
CA TYR A 130 -15.35 -6.59 -5.99
C TYR A 130 -15.05 -5.22 -5.38
N VAL A 131 -14.55 -4.27 -6.18
CA VAL A 131 -14.29 -2.89 -5.73
C VAL A 131 -15.59 -2.15 -5.46
N SER A 132 -16.60 -2.27 -6.34
CA SER A 132 -17.89 -1.60 -6.11
C SER A 132 -18.59 -2.12 -4.85
N ASP A 133 -18.46 -3.41 -4.54
CA ASP A 133 -19.02 -4.04 -3.35
C ASP A 133 -18.27 -3.56 -2.10
N PHE A 134 -16.94 -3.45 -2.18
CA PHE A 134 -16.16 -2.79 -1.13
C PHE A 134 -16.67 -1.37 -0.86
N VAL A 135 -16.77 -0.54 -1.89
CA VAL A 135 -17.18 0.87 -1.77
C VAL A 135 -18.62 1.01 -1.26
N THR A 136 -19.54 0.14 -1.69
CA THR A 136 -20.97 0.29 -1.39
C THR A 136 -21.44 -0.49 -0.16
N LYS A 137 -20.72 -1.53 0.27
CA LYS A 137 -21.14 -2.40 1.37
C LYS A 137 -20.16 -2.38 2.54
N VAL A 138 -18.86 -2.26 2.28
CA VAL A 138 -17.82 -2.34 3.32
C VAL A 138 -17.43 -0.97 3.84
N LEU A 139 -17.06 -0.03 2.96
CA LEU A 139 -16.62 1.30 3.36
C LEU A 139 -17.67 2.06 4.20
N PRO A 140 -18.99 2.03 3.89
CA PRO A 140 -19.99 2.72 4.68
C PRO A 140 -20.10 2.19 6.12
N VAL A 141 -19.68 0.94 6.33
CA VAL A 141 -19.63 0.35 7.67
C VAL A 141 -18.46 0.95 8.46
N TYR A 142 -17.27 1.07 7.86
CA TYR A 142 -16.15 1.78 8.50
C TYR A 142 -16.50 3.24 8.82
N GLU A 143 -17.17 3.93 7.89
CA GLU A 143 -17.60 5.32 8.07
C GLU A 143 -18.68 5.50 9.15
N ARG A 144 -19.61 4.54 9.26
CA ARG A 144 -20.66 4.57 10.29
C ARG A 144 -20.12 4.22 11.66
N GLU A 145 -19.35 3.14 11.75
CA GLU A 145 -18.83 2.63 13.02
C GLU A 145 -17.67 3.46 13.57
N LYS A 146 -17.01 4.23 12.69
CA LYS A 146 -15.84 5.09 12.96
C LYS A 146 -14.88 4.43 13.95
N PRO A 147 -14.33 3.25 13.60
CA PRO A 147 -13.41 2.58 14.50
C PRO A 147 -12.27 3.53 14.84
N SER A 148 -11.88 3.54 16.11
CA SER A 148 -10.90 4.50 16.61
C SER A 148 -9.64 4.49 15.75
N GLY A 149 -9.25 5.66 15.25
CA GLY A 149 -8.05 5.81 14.45
C GLY A 149 -8.19 5.53 12.95
N PHE A 150 -9.36 5.15 12.43
CA PHE A 150 -9.59 5.05 10.99
C PHE A 150 -9.45 6.41 10.29
N LYS A 151 -8.77 6.44 9.14
CA LYS A 151 -8.52 7.67 8.36
C LYS A 151 -9.20 7.71 6.99
N GLY A 152 -9.41 6.55 6.39
CA GLY A 152 -9.92 6.42 5.03
C GLY A 152 -9.59 5.03 4.51
N ALA A 153 -10.34 4.58 3.51
CA ALA A 153 -10.03 3.34 2.83
C ALA A 153 -10.50 3.36 1.38
N ALA A 154 -9.70 2.74 0.52
CA ALA A 154 -9.98 2.68 -0.91
C ALA A 154 -9.63 1.30 -1.46
N GLY A 155 -10.34 0.88 -2.50
CA GLY A 155 -10.13 -0.38 -3.19
C GLY A 155 -9.81 -0.16 -4.66
N GLY A 156 -9.06 -1.06 -5.27
CA GLY A 156 -8.73 -1.04 -6.69
C GLY A 156 -8.45 -2.44 -7.23
N ILE A 157 -8.53 -2.58 -8.55
CA ILE A 157 -8.04 -3.78 -9.25
C ILE A 157 -6.69 -3.45 -9.86
N MET A 158 -5.72 -4.34 -9.66
CA MET A 158 -4.39 -4.18 -10.25
C MET A 158 -4.44 -4.42 -11.76
N TYR A 159 -3.65 -3.66 -12.52
CA TYR A 159 -3.58 -3.79 -13.97
C TYR A 159 -2.80 -5.03 -14.41
N GLU A 160 -1.71 -5.33 -13.70
CA GLU A 160 -0.80 -6.43 -13.96
C GLU A 160 -1.35 -7.76 -13.43
N GLU A 161 -0.83 -8.86 -14.01
CA GLU A 161 -0.95 -10.18 -13.40
C GLU A 161 0.11 -10.35 -12.32
N LEU A 162 -0.31 -10.85 -11.16
CA LEU A 162 0.54 -11.20 -10.04
C LEU A 162 0.45 -12.71 -9.79
N GLU A 163 1.48 -13.25 -9.15
CA GLU A 163 1.48 -14.63 -8.67
C GLU A 163 1.83 -14.64 -7.18
N TYR A 164 0.99 -15.30 -6.38
CA TYR A 164 1.22 -15.46 -4.96
C TYR A 164 0.80 -16.86 -4.51
N GLU A 165 1.74 -17.60 -3.92
CA GLU A 165 1.54 -18.99 -3.45
C GLU A 165 0.85 -19.90 -4.50
N GLY A 166 1.23 -19.76 -5.77
CA GLY A 166 0.70 -20.55 -6.88
C GLY A 166 -0.67 -20.10 -7.41
N VAL A 167 -1.24 -19.01 -6.88
CA VAL A 167 -2.41 -18.35 -7.47
C VAL A 167 -1.93 -17.22 -8.38
N LYS A 168 -2.24 -17.31 -9.67
CA LYS A 168 -1.83 -16.34 -10.69
C LYS A 168 -3.04 -15.67 -11.34
N GLY A 169 -2.98 -14.35 -11.49
CA GLY A 169 -3.99 -13.54 -12.17
C GLY A 169 -3.98 -12.09 -11.69
N LYS A 170 -5.03 -11.32 -11.97
CA LYS A 170 -5.15 -9.97 -11.43
C LYS A 170 -5.50 -10.03 -9.94
N ALA A 171 -4.92 -9.11 -9.18
CA ALA A 171 -5.23 -8.96 -7.76
C ALA A 171 -6.16 -7.77 -7.53
N ALA A 172 -7.01 -7.87 -6.51
CA ALA A 172 -7.64 -6.69 -5.94
C ALA A 172 -6.78 -6.18 -4.80
N VAL A 173 -6.71 -4.86 -4.62
CA VAL A 173 -5.98 -4.21 -3.54
C VAL A 173 -6.94 -3.36 -2.72
N ILE A 174 -6.81 -3.41 -1.40
CA ILE A 174 -7.54 -2.54 -0.47
C ILE A 174 -6.53 -1.86 0.44
N LEU A 175 -6.69 -0.55 0.60
CA LEU A 175 -5.92 0.30 1.49
C LEU A 175 -6.81 0.71 2.66
N ILE A 176 -6.27 0.69 3.87
CA ILE A 176 -6.95 1.22 5.05
C ILE A 176 -5.95 2.03 5.88
N GLY A 177 -6.23 3.31 6.06
CA GLY A 177 -5.42 4.21 6.89
C GLY A 177 -5.78 4.16 8.37
N TRP A 178 -4.76 4.12 9.22
CA TRP A 178 -4.88 4.08 10.67
C TRP A 178 -3.94 5.07 11.37
N ASP A 179 -4.41 5.67 12.47
CA ASP A 179 -3.58 6.44 13.41
C ASP A 179 -2.51 5.58 14.09
N ASP A 180 -2.84 4.33 14.36
CA ASP A 180 -1.99 3.39 15.11
C ASP A 180 -2.26 1.96 14.68
N ARG A 181 -1.20 1.13 14.69
CA ARG A 181 -1.24 -0.27 14.28
C ARG A 181 -2.21 -1.09 15.10
N GLU A 182 -2.32 -0.87 16.40
CA GLU A 182 -3.07 -1.77 17.29
C GLU A 182 -4.59 -1.52 17.24
N ARG A 183 -5.02 -0.35 16.74
CA ARG A 183 -6.42 0.05 16.77
C ARG A 183 -7.33 -0.71 15.81
N HIS A 184 -6.80 -1.26 14.71
CA HIS A 184 -7.59 -2.12 13.82
C HIS A 184 -8.07 -3.40 14.54
N LYS A 185 -7.37 -3.85 15.62
CA LYS A 185 -7.79 -5.01 16.43
C LYS A 185 -9.11 -4.76 17.17
N GLY A 186 -9.39 -3.50 17.52
CA GLY A 186 -10.65 -3.11 18.15
C GLY A 186 -11.87 -3.29 17.24
N LEU A 187 -11.67 -3.26 15.91
CA LEU A 187 -12.72 -3.57 14.95
C LEU A 187 -12.96 -5.09 14.87
N LYS A 188 -11.90 -5.92 14.91
CA LYS A 188 -12.01 -7.40 14.91
C LYS A 188 -12.87 -7.95 16.04
N ALA A 189 -12.92 -7.24 17.17
CA ALA A 189 -13.75 -7.64 18.31
C ALA A 189 -15.25 -7.34 18.12
N ARG A 190 -15.66 -6.69 17.02
CA ARG A 190 -17.05 -6.36 16.72
C ARG A 190 -17.61 -7.34 15.69
N SER A 191 -18.85 -7.79 15.89
CA SER A 191 -19.58 -8.68 14.95
C SER A 191 -19.63 -8.14 13.51
N VAL A 192 -19.54 -6.83 13.37
CA VAL A 192 -19.51 -6.09 12.11
C VAL A 192 -18.27 -6.43 11.26
N PHE A 193 -17.13 -6.73 11.89
CA PHE A 193 -15.92 -7.12 11.17
C PHE A 193 -16.09 -8.48 10.47
N ASP A 194 -16.72 -9.45 11.13
CA ASP A 194 -16.93 -10.78 10.54
C ASP A 194 -17.87 -10.72 9.33
N GLU A 195 -18.91 -9.88 9.40
CA GLU A 195 -19.83 -9.66 8.28
C GLU A 195 -19.13 -8.99 7.09
N VAL A 196 -18.39 -7.91 7.36
CA VAL A 196 -17.70 -7.10 6.35
C VAL A 196 -16.55 -7.87 5.69
N MET A 197 -15.71 -8.51 6.50
CA MET A 197 -14.55 -9.25 6.00
C MET A 197 -14.97 -10.59 5.42
N GLY A 198 -16.05 -11.20 5.91
CA GLY A 198 -16.64 -12.39 5.29
C GLY A 198 -17.02 -12.15 3.83
N LEU A 199 -17.61 -10.98 3.52
CA LEU A 199 -17.96 -10.62 2.14
C LEU A 199 -16.74 -10.55 1.22
N MET A 200 -15.64 -9.96 1.69
CA MET A 200 -14.44 -9.78 0.88
C MET A 200 -13.58 -11.06 0.81
N TRP A 201 -13.46 -11.81 1.91
CA TRP A 201 -12.60 -12.99 2.01
C TRP A 201 -13.23 -14.22 1.35
N SER A 202 -14.56 -14.32 1.33
CA SER A 202 -15.26 -15.50 0.79
C SER A 202 -15.04 -15.73 -0.71
N THR A 203 -14.63 -14.70 -1.44
CA THR A 203 -14.36 -14.79 -2.89
C THR A 203 -12.88 -14.88 -3.22
N ALA A 204 -11.99 -14.56 -2.28
CA ALA A 204 -10.55 -14.60 -2.47
C ALA A 204 -9.97 -15.95 -2.05
N MET A 205 -9.03 -16.45 -2.85
CA MET A 205 -8.32 -17.70 -2.56
C MET A 205 -7.12 -17.50 -1.65
N LYS A 206 -6.42 -16.38 -1.85
CA LYS A 206 -5.29 -15.97 -1.02
C LYS A 206 -5.42 -14.50 -0.70
N VAL A 207 -4.93 -14.15 0.48
CA VAL A 207 -4.85 -12.77 0.94
C VAL A 207 -3.46 -12.54 1.49
N GLU A 208 -2.77 -11.56 0.91
CA GLU A 208 -1.54 -11.01 1.44
C GLU A 208 -1.86 -9.71 2.19
N MET A 209 -1.21 -9.48 3.33
CA MET A 209 -1.46 -8.29 4.15
C MET A 209 -0.17 -7.66 4.61
N HIS A 210 -0.07 -6.35 4.45
CA HIS A 210 1.09 -5.56 4.86
C HIS A 210 0.66 -4.39 5.73
N TYR A 211 1.54 -4.00 6.66
CA TYR A 211 1.47 -2.73 7.37
C TYR A 211 2.65 -1.88 6.95
N VAL A 212 2.36 -0.69 6.45
CA VAL A 212 3.35 0.21 5.88
C VAL A 212 3.16 1.60 6.49
N PRO A 213 4.13 2.10 7.28
CA PRO A 213 4.16 3.49 7.70
C PRO A 213 4.78 4.31 6.58
N PHE A 214 3.93 4.85 5.70
CA PHE A 214 4.40 5.68 4.61
C PHE A 214 4.92 7.02 5.09
N GLN A 215 5.96 7.51 4.40
CA GLN A 215 6.44 8.87 4.51
C GLN A 215 6.25 9.55 3.16
N MET A 216 5.48 10.64 3.16
CA MET A 216 5.36 11.50 1.99
C MET A 216 6.74 12.08 1.63
N ARG A 217 7.13 11.92 0.36
CA ARG A 217 8.41 12.39 -0.18
C ARG A 217 8.27 13.66 -0.99
N HIS A 218 7.18 13.76 -1.75
CA HIS A 218 6.88 14.92 -2.58
C HIS A 218 5.37 14.99 -2.83
N ARG A 219 4.80 16.20 -2.80
CA ARG A 219 3.42 16.49 -3.21
C ARG A 219 3.43 17.76 -4.02
N LYS A 220 2.74 17.75 -5.16
CA LYS A 220 2.61 18.91 -6.04
C LYS A 220 1.70 19.93 -5.36
N GLU A 221 2.20 21.14 -5.15
CA GLU A 221 1.39 22.23 -4.58
C GLU A 221 0.29 22.63 -5.58
N GLY A 222 -0.97 22.66 -5.13
CA GLY A 222 -2.10 23.21 -5.88
C GLY A 222 -2.97 22.24 -6.70
N GLY A 223 -2.93 20.94 -6.42
CA GLY A 223 -3.92 19.99 -6.96
C GLY A 223 -5.18 19.96 -6.08
N GLU A 224 -6.28 20.53 -6.57
CA GLU A 224 -7.65 20.20 -6.12
C GLU A 224 -8.16 18.97 -6.88
#